data_AF-A0A9W5TZP8-F1
#
_entry.id   AF-A0A9W5TZP8-F1
#
_cell.length_a   1.000
_cell.length_b   1.000
_cell.length_c   1.000
_cell.angle_alpha   90.00
_cell.angle_beta   90.00
_cell.angle_gamma   90.00
#
_symmetry.space_group_name_H-M   'P 1'
#
loop_
_entity.id
_entity.type
_entity.pdbx_description
1 polymer ?
#
loop_
_entity_poly.entity_id
_entity_poly.type
_entity_poly.pdbx_seq_one_letter_code
_entity_poly.pdbx_strand_id
1 'polypeptide(L)'
;MEEEEELNVKNRIGQTIYFVLALLFLLCIMIQIFLAGLAIFANPVHWIKHTMFIHLFGFNIPLFMLLSAYIGRMPRWSYWSIFGMFVSVFLMYFTANMSAQFPWIAAAHPVVAMLLFIISLVTVLTTWKLIVSSASKKGGD
;
A
#
# COMPACT_ATOMS: atom_id res chain seq x y z
N MET A 1 5.68 35.12 5.12
CA MET A 1 5.66 34.46 6.45
C MET A 1 4.41 33.59 6.57
N GLU A 2 3.20 34.13 6.42
CA GLU A 2 1.94 33.35 6.44
C GLU A 2 1.86 32.28 5.32
N GLU A 3 2.26 32.60 4.09
CA GLU A 3 2.22 31.65 2.96
C GLU A 3 3.17 30.45 3.15
N GLU A 4 4.36 30.67 3.73
CA GLU A 4 5.30 29.59 4.05
C GLU A 4 4.80 28.69 5.18
N GLU A 5 4.14 29.27 6.18
CA GLU A 5 3.54 28.52 7.27
C GLU A 5 2.38 27.64 6.77
N GLU A 6 1.53 28.20 5.91
CA GLU A 6 0.42 27.47 5.29
C GLU A 6 0.92 26.30 4.42
N LEU A 7 1.98 26.51 3.63
CA LEU A 7 2.63 25.46 2.84
C LEU A 7 3.23 24.35 3.72
N ASN A 8 3.82 24.69 4.87
CA ASN A 8 4.36 23.72 5.82
C ASN A 8 3.26 22.85 6.45
N VAL A 9 2.13 23.46 6.82
CA VAL A 9 0.96 22.74 7.35
C VAL A 9 0.39 21.79 6.30
N LYS A 10 0.18 22.25 5.06
CA LYS A 10 -0.32 21.41 3.95
C LYS A 10 0.59 20.21 3.69
N ASN A 11 1.91 20.42 3.67
CA ASN A 11 2.87 19.35 3.49
C ASN A 11 2.76 18.28 4.60
N ARG A 12 2.69 18.70 5.87
CA ARG A 12 2.56 17.78 7.02
C ARG A 12 1.27 16.97 6.99
N ILE A 13 0.16 17.62 6.62
CA ILE A 13 -1.14 16.93 6.47
C ILE A 13 -1.04 15.88 5.37
N GLY A 14 -0.49 16.23 4.21
CA GLY A 14 -0.28 15.29 3.11
C GLY A 14 0.60 14.09 3.50
N GLN A 15 1.69 14.33 4.21
CA GLN A 15 2.58 13.28 4.74
C GLN A 15 1.86 12.36 5.74
N THR A 16 1.05 12.92 6.63
CA THR A 16 0.27 12.15 7.61
C THR A 16 -0.80 11.30 6.93
N ILE A 17 -1.53 11.87 5.97
CA ILE A 17 -2.53 11.13 5.17
C ILE A 17 -1.84 9.99 4.40
N TYR A 18 -0.69 10.25 3.77
CA TYR A 18 0.09 9.22 3.09
C TYR A 18 0.46 8.06 4.03
N PHE A 19 0.94 8.37 5.24
CA PHE A 19 1.28 7.36 6.24
C PHE A 19 0.07 6.51 6.64
N VAL A 20 -1.06 7.14 6.93
CA VAL A 20 -2.31 6.44 7.31
C VAL A 20 -2.77 5.53 6.19
N LEU A 21 -2.74 6.00 4.93
CA LEU A 21 -3.11 5.19 3.77
C LEU A 21 -2.15 4.02 3.55
N ALA A 22 -0.83 4.23 3.71
CA ALA A 22 0.15 3.15 3.63
C ALA A 22 -0.11 2.06 4.69
N LEU A 23 -0.40 2.48 5.93
CA LEU A 23 -0.72 1.55 7.02
C LEU A 23 -2.02 0.79 6.75
N LEU A 24 -3.06 1.49 6.28
CA LEU A 24 -4.32 0.88 5.89
C LEU A 24 -4.12 -0.15 4.78
N PHE A 25 -3.32 0.18 3.76
CA PHE A 25 -3.00 -0.72 2.66
C PHE A 25 -2.29 -1.99 3.16
N LEU A 26 -1.31 -1.85 4.05
CA LEU A 26 -0.63 -2.98 4.69
C LEU A 26 -1.61 -3.89 5.44
N LEU A 27 -2.52 -3.31 6.23
CA LEU A 27 -3.56 -4.07 6.94
C LEU A 27 -4.50 -4.78 5.98
N CYS A 28 -4.92 -4.13 4.88
CA CYS A 28 -5.72 -4.75 3.83
C CYS A 28 -5.02 -5.97 3.22
N ILE A 29 -3.70 -5.90 2.97
CA ILE A 29 -2.92 -7.03 2.45
C ILE A 29 -2.91 -8.18 3.48
N MET A 30 -2.72 -7.89 4.76
CA MET A 30 -2.76 -8.91 5.81
C MET A 30 -4.12 -9.61 5.88
N ILE A 31 -5.21 -8.83 5.78
CA ILE A 31 -6.57 -9.36 5.72
C ILE A 31 -6.75 -10.23 4.47
N GLN A 32 -6.23 -9.82 3.31
CA GLN A 32 -6.32 -10.61 2.09
C GLN A 32 -5.62 -11.98 2.20
N ILE A 33 -4.42 -12.00 2.79
CA ILE A 33 -3.67 -13.23 3.04
C ILE A 33 -4.45 -14.13 4.01
N PHE A 34 -5.00 -13.56 5.08
CA PHE A 34 -5.86 -14.28 6.02
C PHE A 34 -7.11 -14.87 5.35
N LEU A 35 -7.82 -14.10 4.51
CA LEU A 35 -9.01 -14.56 3.80
C LEU A 35 -8.68 -15.68 2.81
N ALA A 36 -7.54 -15.63 2.14
CA ALA A 36 -7.07 -16.73 1.30
C ALA A 36 -6.78 -17.99 2.14
N GLY A 37 -6.11 -17.83 3.28
CA GLY A 37 -5.90 -18.93 4.23
C GLY A 37 -7.21 -19.54 4.74
N LEU A 38 -8.20 -18.69 5.07
CA LEU A 38 -9.53 -19.14 5.49
C LEU A 38 -10.24 -19.93 4.38
N ALA A 39 -10.06 -19.53 3.12
CA ALA A 39 -10.63 -20.24 1.98
C ALA A 39 -9.97 -21.60 1.72
N ILE A 40 -8.67 -21.74 2.02
CA ILE A 40 -7.92 -23.00 1.90
C ILE A 40 -8.21 -23.95 3.07
N PHE A 41 -8.12 -23.44 4.30
CA PHE A 41 -8.10 -24.28 5.51
C PHE A 41 -9.46 -24.46 6.17
N ALA A 42 -10.41 -23.53 6.00
CA ALA A 42 -11.71 -23.60 6.65
C ALA A 42 -12.85 -23.91 5.67
N ASN A 43 -13.08 -23.05 4.67
CA ASN A 43 -14.15 -23.27 3.69
C ASN A 43 -13.92 -22.48 2.39
N PRO A 44 -13.95 -23.12 1.21
CA PRO A 44 -13.78 -22.45 -0.08
C PRO A 44 -14.77 -21.30 -0.37
N VAL A 45 -15.93 -21.24 0.29
CA VAL A 45 -16.88 -20.11 0.15
C VAL A 45 -16.24 -18.75 0.46
N HIS A 46 -15.17 -18.72 1.25
CA HIS A 46 -14.46 -17.51 1.61
C HIS A 46 -13.65 -16.88 0.46
N TRP A 47 -13.46 -17.57 -0.68
CA TRP A 47 -12.89 -16.97 -1.89
C TRP A 47 -13.71 -15.78 -2.40
N ILE A 48 -15.03 -15.78 -2.19
CA ILE A 48 -15.90 -14.64 -2.53
C ILE A 48 -15.51 -13.42 -1.70
N LYS A 49 -15.23 -13.61 -0.40
CA LYS A 49 -14.80 -12.52 0.49
C LYS A 49 -13.44 -11.98 0.06
N HIS A 50 -12.49 -12.88 -0.24
CA HIS A 50 -11.15 -12.53 -0.72
C HIS A 50 -11.18 -11.72 -2.03
N THR A 51 -12.00 -12.13 -3.00
CA THR A 51 -12.09 -11.46 -4.32
C THR A 51 -12.87 -10.15 -4.27
N MET A 52 -13.95 -10.07 -3.49
CA MET A 52 -14.70 -8.82 -3.35
C MET A 52 -13.92 -7.75 -2.58
N PHE A 53 -13.16 -8.15 -1.55
CA PHE A 53 -12.40 -7.21 -0.72
C PHE A 53 -11.28 -6.51 -1.50
N ILE A 54 -10.58 -7.21 -2.42
CA ILE A 54 -9.54 -6.58 -3.23
C ILE A 54 -10.08 -5.56 -4.23
N HIS A 55 -11.29 -5.74 -4.76
CA HIS A 55 -11.89 -4.76 -5.67
C HIS A 55 -12.15 -3.41 -4.98
N LEU A 56 -12.37 -3.41 -3.67
CA LEU A 56 -12.62 -2.18 -2.92
C LEU A 56 -11.34 -1.37 -2.66
N PHE A 57 -10.19 -2.03 -2.45
CA PHE A 57 -8.99 -1.36 -1.94
C PHE A 57 -7.74 -1.48 -2.83
N GLY A 58 -7.68 -2.46 -3.72
CA GLY A 58 -6.46 -2.83 -4.46
C GLY A 58 -5.84 -1.69 -5.26
N PHE A 59 -6.65 -0.99 -6.07
CA PHE A 59 -6.20 0.18 -6.83
C PHE A 59 -6.53 1.52 -6.13
N ASN A 60 -7.63 1.56 -5.37
CA ASN A 60 -8.14 2.81 -4.78
C ASN A 60 -7.17 3.38 -3.73
N ILE A 61 -6.60 2.55 -2.85
CA ILE A 61 -5.67 3.06 -1.82
C ILE A 61 -4.36 3.57 -2.43
N PRO A 62 -3.65 2.83 -3.31
CA PRO A 62 -2.45 3.36 -3.96
C PRO A 62 -2.70 4.66 -4.75
N LEU A 63 -3.91 4.83 -5.31
CA LEU A 63 -4.30 6.07 -5.98
C LEU A 63 -4.41 7.25 -4.99
N PHE A 64 -5.08 7.07 -3.85
CA PHE A 64 -5.13 8.10 -2.82
C PHE A 64 -3.75 8.37 -2.19
N MET A 65 -2.89 7.35 -2.11
CA MET A 65 -1.49 7.52 -1.72
C MET A 65 -0.73 8.40 -2.72
N LEU A 66 -0.98 8.26 -4.03
CA LEU A 66 -0.36 9.13 -5.03
C LEU A 66 -0.80 10.58 -4.89
N LEU A 67 -2.09 10.83 -4.66
CA LEU A 67 -2.60 12.18 -4.45
C LEU A 67 -2.02 12.82 -3.18
N SER A 68 -1.99 12.07 -2.07
CA SER A 68 -1.41 12.55 -0.82
C SER A 68 0.12 12.73 -0.90
N ALA A 69 0.83 11.91 -1.67
CA ALA A 69 2.26 12.08 -1.92
C ALA A 69 2.56 13.39 -2.66
N TYR A 70 1.70 13.75 -3.63
CA TYR A 70 1.78 15.01 -4.35
C TYR A 70 1.54 16.21 -3.43
N ILE A 71 0.46 16.20 -2.66
CA ILE A 71 0.10 17.26 -1.71
C ILE A 71 1.17 17.39 -0.59
N GLY A 72 1.66 16.26 -0.08
CA GLY A 72 2.64 16.19 1.00
C GLY A 72 4.08 16.45 0.58
N ARG A 73 4.33 16.73 -0.70
CA ARG A 73 5.66 16.88 -1.31
C ARG A 73 6.62 15.77 -0.89
N MET A 74 6.14 14.53 -1.00
CA MET A 74 6.90 13.34 -0.61
C MET A 74 8.16 13.16 -1.47
N PRO A 75 9.22 12.54 -0.94
CA PRO A 75 10.45 12.30 -1.67
C PRO A 75 10.23 11.34 -2.87
N ARG A 76 11.13 11.39 -3.86
CA ARG A 76 11.02 10.57 -5.09
C ARG A 76 10.87 9.07 -4.83
N TRP A 77 11.50 8.55 -3.78
CA TRP A 77 11.35 7.14 -3.37
C TRP A 77 9.88 6.75 -3.12
N SER A 78 9.04 7.65 -2.60
CA SER A 78 7.62 7.35 -2.33
C SER A 78 6.84 7.07 -3.61
N TYR A 79 7.16 7.75 -4.71
CA TYR A 79 6.53 7.51 -6.01
C TYR A 79 6.93 6.15 -6.59
N TRP A 80 8.19 5.74 -6.41
CA TRP A 80 8.64 4.39 -6.80
C TRP A 80 7.96 3.30 -5.98
N SER A 81 7.74 3.53 -4.69
CA SER A 81 6.98 2.60 -3.85
C SER A 81 5.54 2.45 -4.34
N ILE A 82 4.83 3.56 -4.62
CA ILE A 82 3.47 3.53 -5.17
C ILE A 82 3.45 2.80 -6.52
N PHE A 83 4.41 3.10 -7.41
CA PHE A 83 4.52 2.43 -8.70
C PHE A 83 4.71 0.91 -8.52
N GLY A 84 5.61 0.50 -7.62
CA GLY A 84 5.81 -0.90 -7.25
C GLY A 84 4.54 -1.55 -6.70
N MET A 85 3.74 -0.84 -5.91
CA MET A 85 2.43 -1.33 -5.44
C MET A 85 1.45 -1.52 -6.61
N PHE A 86 1.31 -0.56 -7.53
CA PHE A 86 0.42 -0.70 -8.69
C PHE A 86 0.82 -1.87 -9.57
N VAL A 87 2.12 -2.00 -9.89
CA VAL A 87 2.64 -3.12 -10.68
C VAL A 87 2.36 -4.45 -9.98
N SER A 88 2.60 -4.53 -8.67
CA SER A 88 2.35 -5.75 -7.90
C SER A 88 0.86 -6.10 -7.84
N VAL A 89 -0.02 -5.12 -7.64
CA VAL A 89 -1.48 -5.33 -7.67
C VAL A 89 -1.91 -5.83 -9.05
N PHE A 90 -1.43 -5.23 -10.13
CA PHE A 90 -1.68 -5.72 -11.48
C PHE A 90 -1.20 -7.18 -11.65
N LEU A 91 0.01 -7.49 -11.20
CA LEU A 91 0.55 -8.86 -11.25
C LEU A 91 -0.27 -9.85 -10.41
N MET A 92 -0.85 -9.42 -9.29
CA MET A 92 -1.76 -10.25 -8.49
C MET A 92 -3.00 -10.65 -9.30
N TYR A 93 -3.64 -9.69 -9.98
CA TYR A 93 -4.77 -9.99 -10.87
C TYR A 93 -4.34 -10.88 -12.04
N PHE A 94 -3.22 -10.56 -12.68
CA PHE A 94 -2.70 -11.31 -13.80
C PHE A 94 -2.45 -12.78 -13.42
N THR A 95 -1.65 -13.02 -12.39
CA THR A 95 -1.32 -14.38 -11.92
C THR A 95 -2.55 -15.17 -11.50
N ALA A 96 -3.49 -14.57 -10.78
CA ALA A 96 -4.72 -15.26 -10.35
C ALA A 96 -5.60 -15.73 -11.52
N ASN A 97 -5.65 -14.95 -12.61
CA ASN A 97 -6.46 -15.27 -13.79
C ASN A 97 -5.79 -16.26 -14.76
N MET A 98 -4.49 -16.53 -14.61
CA MET A 98 -3.76 -17.48 -15.47
C MET A 98 -3.92 -18.95 -15.06
N SER A 99 -4.67 -19.25 -13.99
CA SER A 99 -4.79 -20.60 -13.42
C SER A 99 -5.24 -21.68 -14.42
N ALA A 100 -6.14 -21.33 -15.34
CA ALA A 100 -6.65 -22.28 -16.34
C ALA A 100 -5.67 -22.57 -17.49
N GLN A 101 -4.79 -21.63 -17.83
CA GLN A 101 -3.91 -21.71 -19.01
C GLN A 101 -2.48 -22.09 -18.61
N PHE A 102 -1.98 -21.48 -17.53
CA PHE A 102 -0.61 -21.63 -17.05
C PHE A 102 -0.59 -21.74 -15.51
N PRO A 103 -0.85 -22.93 -14.95
CA PRO A 103 -0.94 -23.13 -13.49
C PRO A 103 0.32 -22.72 -12.72
N TRP A 104 1.50 -22.85 -13.34
CA TRP A 104 2.78 -22.43 -12.76
C TRP A 104 2.90 -20.90 -12.65
N ILE A 105 2.26 -20.13 -13.54
CA ILE A 105 2.16 -18.66 -13.42
C ILE A 105 1.22 -18.30 -12.27
N ALA A 106 0.10 -19.02 -12.13
CA ALA A 106 -0.81 -18.81 -11.01
C ALA A 106 -0.17 -19.17 -9.66
N ALA A 107 0.71 -20.18 -9.62
CA ALA A 107 1.49 -20.52 -8.44
C ALA A 107 2.46 -19.40 -7.99
N ALA A 108 2.78 -18.43 -8.85
CA ALA A 108 3.56 -17.26 -8.48
C ALA A 108 2.74 -16.21 -7.69
N HIS A 109 1.41 -16.33 -7.64
CA HIS A 109 0.54 -15.38 -6.97
C HIS A 109 0.92 -15.12 -5.49
N PRO A 110 1.17 -16.13 -4.64
CA PRO A 110 1.61 -15.90 -3.26
C PRO A 110 2.98 -15.22 -3.18
N VAL A 111 3.87 -15.43 -4.16
CA VAL A 111 5.18 -14.78 -4.20
C VAL A 111 5.01 -13.28 -4.47
N VAL A 112 4.14 -12.91 -5.42
CA VAL A 112 3.80 -11.50 -5.68
C VAL A 112 3.11 -10.88 -4.47
N ALA A 113 2.25 -11.62 -3.75
CA ALA A 113 1.61 -11.16 -2.52
C ALA A 113 2.65 -10.80 -1.44
N MET A 114 3.68 -11.63 -1.27
CA MET A 114 4.79 -11.36 -0.34
C MET A 114 5.60 -10.14 -0.75
N LEU A 115 5.89 -9.96 -2.04
CA LEU A 115 6.57 -8.76 -2.54
C LEU A 115 5.75 -7.49 -2.26
N LEU A 116 4.45 -7.53 -2.55
CA LEU A 116 3.53 -6.43 -2.26
C LEU A 116 3.47 -6.09 -0.77
N PHE A 117 3.43 -7.12 0.09
CA PHE A 117 3.49 -6.97 1.54
C PHE A 117 4.79 -6.28 1.99
N ILE A 118 5.95 -6.73 1.48
CA ILE A 118 7.25 -6.16 1.83
C ILE A 118 7.33 -4.69 1.38
N ILE A 119 6.92 -4.38 0.15
CA ILE A 119 6.91 -3.00 -0.37
C ILE A 119 6.03 -2.11 0.53
N SER A 120 4.85 -2.60 0.91
CA SER A 120 3.93 -1.88 1.81
C SER A 120 4.53 -1.66 3.20
N LEU A 121 5.11 -2.70 3.80
CA LEU A 121 5.75 -2.62 5.11
C LEU A 121 6.93 -1.62 5.10
N VAL A 122 7.81 -1.72 4.10
CA VAL A 122 8.94 -0.79 3.95
C VAL A 122 8.41 0.64 3.81
N THR A 123 7.35 0.85 3.02
CA THR A 123 6.74 2.17 2.81
C THR A 123 6.21 2.77 4.11
N VAL A 124 5.56 1.97 4.95
CA VAL A 124 5.10 2.41 6.27
C VAL A 124 6.28 2.81 7.16
N LEU A 125 7.31 1.98 7.25
CA LEU A 125 8.47 2.20 8.12
C LEU A 125 9.30 3.42 7.72
N THR A 126 9.54 3.61 6.42
CA THR A 126 10.31 4.76 5.91
C THR A 126 9.52 6.06 6.05
N THR A 127 8.20 6.03 5.83
CA THR A 127 7.34 7.21 6.01
C THR A 127 7.28 7.61 7.48
N TRP A 128 7.15 6.64 8.39
CA TRP A 128 7.20 6.89 9.82
C TRP A 128 8.51 7.59 10.22
N LYS A 129 9.66 7.08 9.75
CA LYS A 129 10.96 7.71 9.99
C LYS A 129 11.03 9.14 9.46
N LEU A 130 10.47 9.41 8.28
CA LEU A 130 10.41 10.75 7.69
C LEU A 130 9.60 11.72 8.54
N ILE A 131 8.43 11.30 9.03
CA ILE A 131 7.55 12.13 9.87
C ILE A 131 8.22 12.42 11.23
N VAL A 132 8.78 11.40 11.88
CA VAL A 132 9.44 11.55 13.20
C VAL A 132 10.70 12.41 13.11
N SER A 133 11.53 12.21 12.08
CA SER A 133 12.73 13.05 11.86
C SER A 133 12.36 14.52 11.63
N SER A 134 11.27 14.77 10.92
CA SER A 134 10.76 16.14 10.68
C SER A 134 10.20 16.80 11.95
N ALA A 135 9.71 16.01 12.91
CA ALA A 135 9.24 16.51 14.20
C ALA A 135 10.42 16.86 15.15
N SER A 136 11.44 16.00 15.21
CA SER A 136 12.63 16.22 16.06
C SER A 136 13.41 17.48 15.68
N LYS A 137 13.45 17.84 14.40
CA LYS A 137 14.17 19.02 13.92
C LYS A 137 13.51 20.35 14.32
N LYS A 138 12.23 20.34 14.73
CA LYS A 138 11.46 21.55 15.08
C LYS A 138 11.46 21.88 16.58
N GLY A 139 11.97 20.98 17.43
CA GLY A 139 11.98 21.14 18.90
C GLY A 139 13.35 21.49 19.48
N GLY A 140 14.33 21.79 18.63
CA GLY A 140 15.71 22.14 19.02
C GLY A 140 16.13 23.56 18.63
N ASP A 141 15.18 24.40 18.20
CA ASP A 141 15.37 25.82 17.88
C ASP A 141 14.71 26.69 18.96
#